data_AF-A0A815PA32-F1
#
_entry.id   AF-A0A815PA32-F1
#
_cell.length_a   1.000
_cell.length_b   1.000
_cell.length_c   1.000
_cell.angle_alpha   90.00
_cell.angle_beta   90.00
_cell.angle_gamma   90.00
#
_symmetry.space_group_name_H-M   'P 1'
#
loop_
_entity.id
_entity.type
_entity.pdbx_description
1 polymer ?
#
loop_
_entity_poly.entity_id
_entity_poly.type
_entity_poly.pdbx_seq_one_letter_code
_entity_poly.pdbx_strand_id
1 'polypeptide(L)'
;GLKRHEWGSNSPDLHSTNHGLCVEAVCTNGHCEAYQNTVFINIGFGQFHLVGGTNANASKCPVCDHYVKPKTCAFNNCKWRWWGIQQPQEGQPPKRLSADWKVADNAYHRFKEDPNGLSRWRKLVFEAHKN
;
A
#
# COMPACT_ATOMS: atom_id res chain seq x y z
N GLY A 1 2.30 10.60 5.61
CA GLY A 1 1.00 10.88 6.26
C GLY A 1 -0.14 10.40 5.37
N LEU A 2 -1.39 10.32 5.83
CA LEU A 2 -2.50 9.91 4.95
C LEU A 2 -3.08 11.09 4.17
N LYS A 3 -3.51 10.84 2.93
CA LYS A 3 -4.44 11.69 2.18
C LYS A 3 -5.78 10.98 2.13
N ARG A 4 -6.83 11.60 2.67
CA ARG A 4 -8.20 11.09 2.57
C ARG A 4 -8.77 11.50 1.20
N HIS A 5 -9.30 10.54 0.47
CA HIS A 5 -9.97 10.74 -0.81
C HIS A 5 -11.41 10.25 -0.67
N GLU A 6 -12.38 11.15 -0.87
CA GLU A 6 -13.78 10.77 -0.92
C GLU A 6 -14.06 9.86 -2.11
N TRP A 7 -15.04 8.98 -1.96
CA TRP A 7 -15.53 8.20 -3.09
C TRP A 7 -16.13 9.14 -4.13
N GLY A 8 -15.58 9.16 -5.34
CA GLY A 8 -16.13 9.95 -6.43
C GLY A 8 -17.32 9.25 -7.07
N SER A 9 -18.35 9.99 -7.47
CA SER A 9 -19.52 9.48 -8.21
C SER A 9 -19.15 8.87 -9.58
N ASN A 10 -17.99 9.22 -10.13
CA ASN A 10 -17.44 8.73 -11.40
C ASN A 10 -16.08 8.05 -11.22
N SER A 11 -15.72 7.57 -10.03
CA SER A 11 -14.52 6.75 -9.85
C SER A 11 -14.88 5.31 -10.17
N PRO A 12 -14.61 4.82 -11.39
CA PRO A 12 -14.93 3.44 -11.73
C PRO A 12 -14.06 2.57 -10.83
N ASP A 13 -14.67 1.58 -10.19
CA ASP A 13 -13.98 0.43 -9.61
C ASP A 13 -13.24 0.59 -8.27
N LEU A 14 -13.21 1.77 -7.63
CA LEU A 14 -12.78 1.84 -6.22
C LEU A 14 -13.83 1.27 -5.25
N HIS A 15 -15.09 1.15 -5.70
CA HIS A 15 -16.24 0.68 -4.92
C HIS A 15 -16.20 -0.82 -4.55
N SER A 16 -15.37 -1.62 -5.21
CA SER A 16 -15.19 -3.06 -4.94
C SER A 16 -13.97 -3.36 -4.08
N THR A 17 -13.35 -2.33 -3.46
CA THR A 17 -12.27 -2.54 -2.49
C THR A 17 -12.85 -3.09 -1.18
N ASN A 18 -12.89 -4.42 -1.05
CA ASN A 18 -13.13 -5.09 0.25
C ASN A 18 -12.34 -4.38 1.34
N HIS A 19 -12.96 -4.20 2.51
CA HIS A 19 -12.42 -3.45 3.63
C HIS A 19 -10.99 -3.86 4.01
N GLY A 20 -10.18 -2.89 4.42
CA GLY A 20 -8.83 -3.12 4.89
C GLY A 20 -7.77 -2.41 4.05
N LEU A 21 -6.68 -3.11 3.79
CA LEU A 21 -5.50 -2.62 3.11
C LEU A 21 -5.61 -2.87 1.59
N CYS A 22 -5.43 -1.81 0.81
CA CYS A 22 -5.33 -1.85 -0.64
C CYS A 22 -3.93 -1.38 -1.07
N VAL A 23 -3.34 -2.03 -2.06
CA VAL A 23 -2.02 -1.70 -2.61
C VAL A 23 -2.17 -1.12 -4.01
N GLU A 24 -1.45 -0.04 -4.29
CA GLU A 24 -1.36 0.53 -5.63
C GLU A 24 -0.05 0.07 -6.27
N ALA A 25 -0.15 -0.44 -7.50
CA ALA A 25 0.99 -0.82 -8.33
C ALA A 25 0.73 -0.43 -9.79
N VAL A 26 1.75 -0.52 -10.64
CA VAL A 26 1.56 -0.38 -12.10
C VAL A 26 1.83 -1.72 -12.76
N CYS A 27 0.93 -2.16 -13.64
CA CYS A 27 1.12 -3.39 -14.39
C CYS A 27 2.23 -3.21 -15.44
N THR A 28 3.20 -4.12 -15.43
CA THR A 28 4.35 -4.11 -16.36
C THR A 28 4.24 -5.18 -17.45
N ASN A 29 3.18 -5.99 -17.45
CA ASN A 29 2.95 -7.00 -18.48
C ASN A 29 2.38 -6.33 -19.75
N GLY A 30 3.17 -6.30 -20.83
CA GLY A 30 2.80 -5.69 -22.12
C GLY A 30 1.58 -6.29 -22.82
N HIS A 31 1.14 -7.48 -22.40
CA HIS A 31 -0.05 -8.15 -22.94
C HIS A 31 -1.32 -7.94 -22.10
N CYS A 32 -1.21 -7.22 -20.99
CA CYS A 32 -2.33 -6.97 -20.09
C CYS A 32 -3.11 -5.72 -20.54
N GLU A 33 -4.43 -5.75 -20.44
CA GLU A 33 -5.28 -4.56 -20.64
C GLU A 33 -4.88 -3.41 -19.70
N ALA A 34 -4.44 -3.73 -18.48
CA ALA A 34 -3.96 -2.75 -17.52
C ALA A 34 -2.49 -2.34 -17.72
N TYR A 35 -1.82 -2.73 -18.81
CA TYR A 35 -0.40 -2.38 -19.06
C TYR A 35 -0.17 -0.87 -18.91
N GLN A 36 0.86 -0.51 -18.14
CA GLN A 36 1.21 0.88 -17.78
C GLN A 36 0.15 1.67 -17.01
N ASN A 37 -0.99 1.06 -16.68
CA ASN A 37 -2.02 1.64 -15.84
C ASN A 37 -1.84 1.23 -14.37
N THR A 38 -2.36 2.06 -13.47
CA THR A 38 -2.42 1.76 -12.04
C THR A 38 -3.43 0.65 -11.80
N VAL A 39 -3.02 -0.36 -11.03
CA VAL A 39 -3.88 -1.43 -10.55
C VAL A 39 -3.99 -1.37 -9.03
N PHE A 40 -5.17 -1.69 -8.53
CA PHE A 40 -5.50 -1.71 -7.11
C PHE A 40 -5.62 -3.16 -6.66
N ILE A 41 -4.75 -3.57 -5.74
CA ILE A 41 -4.63 -4.95 -5.27
C ILE A 41 -5.15 -4.99 -3.85
N ASN A 42 -6.26 -5.68 -3.67
CA ASN A 42 -6.88 -5.76 -2.36
C ASN A 42 -6.19 -6.85 -1.51
N ILE A 43 -5.57 -6.44 -0.41
CA ILE A 43 -4.95 -7.33 0.56
C ILE A 43 -5.93 -7.64 1.70
N GLY A 44 -6.85 -6.73 2.01
CA GLY A 44 -7.82 -6.86 3.09
C GLY A 44 -7.18 -6.69 4.47
N PHE A 45 -7.53 -7.56 5.41
CA PHE A 45 -7.00 -7.51 6.78
C PHE A 45 -5.74 -8.37 6.92
N GLY A 46 -4.79 -7.91 7.72
CA GLY A 46 -3.52 -8.58 7.97
C GLY A 46 -2.32 -7.66 7.76
N GLN A 47 -1.16 -8.27 7.54
CA GLN A 47 0.10 -7.56 7.36
C GLN A 47 0.55 -7.55 5.91
N PHE A 48 1.04 -6.40 5.45
CA PHE A 48 1.62 -6.24 4.12
C PHE A 48 2.98 -5.56 4.18
N HIS A 49 3.98 -6.18 3.57
CA HIS A 49 5.33 -5.65 3.48
C HIS A 49 5.46 -4.82 2.21
N LEU A 50 5.37 -3.50 2.34
CA LEU A 50 5.58 -2.57 1.22
C LEU A 50 7.06 -2.54 0.79
N VAL A 51 7.98 -2.72 1.74
CA VAL A 51 9.44 -2.76 1.48
C VAL A 51 10.10 -3.87 2.32
N GLY A 52 11.11 -4.54 1.76
CA GLY A 52 11.98 -5.47 2.49
C GLY A 52 11.30 -6.73 3.01
N GLY A 53 10.32 -7.26 2.26
CA GLY A 53 9.58 -8.47 2.61
C GLY A 53 9.45 -9.47 1.47
N THR A 54 8.96 -10.66 1.83
CA THR A 54 8.79 -11.84 0.96
C THR A 54 7.40 -11.90 0.30
N ASN A 55 6.61 -10.82 0.36
CA ASN A 55 5.25 -10.75 -0.19
C ASN A 55 5.21 -10.72 -1.73
N ALA A 56 6.23 -11.30 -2.40
CA ALA A 56 6.27 -11.48 -3.85
C ALA A 56 4.93 -12.06 -4.35
N ASN A 57 4.33 -13.01 -3.61
CA ASN A 57 3.08 -13.65 -3.97
C ASN A 57 1.81 -12.81 -3.78
N ALA A 58 1.84 -11.74 -2.98
CA ALA A 58 0.65 -10.96 -2.63
C ALA A 58 0.43 -9.74 -3.54
N SER A 59 1.42 -9.38 -4.38
CA SER A 59 1.34 -8.19 -5.24
C SER A 59 1.23 -8.61 -6.70
N LYS A 60 0.05 -9.09 -7.08
CA LYS A 60 -0.25 -9.50 -8.45
C LYS A 60 -1.28 -8.57 -9.08
N CYS A 61 -1.11 -8.27 -10.35
CA CYS A 61 -2.09 -7.55 -11.14
C CYS A 61 -3.42 -8.32 -11.13
N PRO A 62 -4.55 -7.72 -10.72
CA PRO A 62 -5.83 -8.43 -10.65
C PRO A 62 -6.39 -8.82 -12.02
N VAL A 63 -5.86 -8.24 -13.10
CA VAL A 63 -6.32 -8.50 -14.48
C VAL A 63 -5.56 -9.66 -15.12
N CYS A 64 -4.23 -9.76 -14.91
CA CYS A 64 -3.38 -10.72 -15.61
C CYS A 64 -2.54 -11.62 -14.69
N ASP A 65 -2.72 -11.52 -13.37
CA ASP A 65 -1.97 -12.25 -12.34
C ASP A 65 -0.43 -12.05 -12.37
N HIS A 66 0.06 -11.12 -13.21
CA HIS A 66 1.49 -10.81 -13.28
C HIS A 66 1.96 -10.12 -12.01
N TYR A 67 3.16 -10.48 -11.54
CA TYR A 67 3.78 -9.83 -10.39
C TYR A 67 4.06 -8.35 -10.67
N VAL A 68 3.65 -7.50 -9.74
CA VAL A 68 3.81 -6.05 -9.86
C VAL A 68 4.47 -5.49 -8.61
N LYS A 69 5.31 -4.47 -8.80
CA LYS A 69 5.98 -3.79 -7.69
C LYS A 69 5.00 -2.81 -7.03
N PRO A 70 4.69 -2.95 -5.73
CA PRO A 70 3.93 -1.97 -4.98
C PRO A 70 4.58 -0.59 -5.02
N LYS A 71 3.78 0.45 -5.21
CA LYS A 71 4.20 1.85 -5.09
C LYS A 71 3.80 2.43 -3.73
N THR A 72 2.54 2.28 -3.38
CA THR A 72 2.01 2.71 -2.08
C THR A 72 0.85 1.80 -1.65
N CYS A 73 0.21 2.15 -0.54
CA CYS A 73 -1.01 1.53 -0.07
C CYS A 73 -2.04 2.56 0.39
N ALA A 74 -3.26 2.09 0.62
CA ALA A 74 -4.35 2.82 1.18
C ALA A 74 -5.18 1.95 2.12
N PHE A 75 -6.03 2.61 2.91
CA PHE A 75 -6.86 1.99 3.93
C PHE A 75 -8.30 2.46 3.79
N ASN A 76 -9.26 1.56 3.94
CA ASN A 76 -10.68 1.88 4.09
C ASN A 76 -11.32 1.02 5.18
N ASN A 77 -12.28 1.58 5.92
CA ASN A 77 -13.12 0.85 6.88
C ASN A 77 -12.34 -0.13 7.81
N CYS A 78 -11.20 0.32 8.34
CA CYS A 78 -10.32 -0.51 9.16
C CYS A 78 -9.51 0.30 10.18
N LYS A 79 -8.95 -0.40 11.16
CA LYS A 79 -7.85 0.10 12.00
C LYS A 79 -6.55 -0.29 11.33
N TRP A 80 -5.60 0.63 11.25
CA TRP A 80 -4.31 0.36 10.64
C TRP A 80 -3.17 0.97 11.44
N ARG A 81 -1.99 0.37 11.31
CA ARG A 81 -0.73 0.93 11.80
C ARG A 81 0.39 0.58 10.85
N TRP A 82 1.56 1.14 11.11
CA TRP A 82 2.77 0.77 10.39
C TRP A 82 3.98 0.73 11.32
N TRP A 83 4.95 -0.06 10.92
CA TRP A 83 6.28 -0.05 11.49
C TRP A 83 7.31 -0.36 10.43
N GLY A 84 8.55 0.06 10.66
CA GLY A 84 9.61 -0.17 9.70
C GLY A 84 11.00 0.10 10.25
N ILE A 85 11.97 -0.13 9.39
CA ILE A 85 13.38 0.14 9.61
C ILE A 85 13.81 1.14 8.55
N GLN A 86 14.20 2.34 8.97
CA GLN A 86 14.66 3.40 8.09
C GLN A 86 16.18 3.56 8.22
N GLN A 87 16.84 3.70 7.08
CA GLN A 87 18.22 4.14 6.95
C GLN A 87 18.19 5.64 6.62
N PRO A 88 18.35 6.54 7.61
CA PRO A 88 18.18 7.97 7.37
C PRO A 88 19.27 8.52 6.43
N GLN A 89 20.51 8.07 6.61
CA GLN A 89 21.69 8.45 5.82
C GLN A 89 22.69 7.28 5.77
N GLU A 90 23.50 7.19 4.71
CA GLU A 90 24.59 6.22 4.63
C GLU A 90 25.59 6.41 5.77
N GLY A 91 26.13 5.32 6.32
CA GLY A 91 27.05 5.35 7.46
C GLY A 91 26.40 5.55 8.85
N GLN A 92 25.10 5.88 8.93
CA GLN A 92 24.38 5.93 10.22
C GLN A 92 23.75 4.57 10.58
N PRO A 93 23.48 4.28 11.86
CA PRO A 93 22.74 3.09 12.23
C PRO A 93 21.27 3.17 11.75
N PRO A 94 20.66 2.05 11.31
CA PRO A 94 19.23 2.01 11.00
C PRO A 94 18.38 2.31 12.23
N LYS A 95 17.26 3.02 12.04
CA LYS A 95 16.30 3.33 13.10
C LYS A 95 15.02 2.55 12.92
N ARG A 96 14.51 1.96 14.00
CA ARG A 96 13.17 1.36 14.02
C ARG A 96 12.15 2.45 14.31
N LEU A 97 11.14 2.55 13.46
CA LEU A 97 10.06 3.53 13.57
C LEU A 97 8.72 2.81 13.53
N SER A 98 7.72 3.38 14.20
CA SER A 98 6.35 2.90 14.16
C SER A 98 5.38 4.04 14.41
N ALA A 99 4.14 3.84 14.00
CA ALA A 99 3.01 4.67 14.45
C ALA A 99 1.99 3.80 15.17
N ASP A 100 1.30 4.40 16.12
CA ASP A 100 0.15 3.78 16.77
C ASP A 100 -1.00 3.55 15.80
N TRP A 101 -1.94 2.72 16.24
CA TRP A 101 -3.17 2.41 15.52
C TRP A 101 -3.98 3.67 15.22
N LYS A 102 -4.47 3.74 13.98
CA LYS A 102 -5.34 4.80 13.47
C LYS A 102 -6.55 4.19 12.81
N VAL A 103 -7.66 4.91 12.80
CA VAL A 103 -8.88 4.49 12.11
C VAL A 103 -8.88 5.10 10.71
N ALA A 104 -9.17 4.29 9.70
CA ALA A 104 -9.55 4.72 8.37
C ALA A 104 -11.07 4.56 8.25
N ASP A 105 -11.78 5.67 8.07
CA ASP A 105 -13.24 5.68 7.92
C ASP A 105 -13.67 5.20 6.52
N ASN A 106 -14.93 5.45 6.16
CA ASN A 106 -15.48 5.10 4.86
C ASN A 106 -15.00 6.06 3.76
N ALA A 107 -13.70 6.05 3.49
CA ALA A 107 -13.05 6.77 2.42
C ALA A 107 -11.72 6.10 2.07
N TYR A 108 -11.14 6.47 0.93
CA TYR A 108 -9.85 5.95 0.49
C TYR A 108 -8.70 6.74 1.13
N HIS A 109 -8.10 6.18 2.18
CA HIS A 109 -7.01 6.82 2.91
C HIS A 109 -5.66 6.39 2.36
N ARG A 110 -5.19 7.10 1.34
CA ARG A 110 -3.94 6.80 0.65
C ARG A 110 -2.73 7.23 1.48
N PHE A 111 -1.77 6.33 1.65
CA PHE A 111 -0.49 6.65 2.27
C PHE A 111 0.33 7.55 1.34
N LYS A 112 0.61 8.78 1.78
CA LYS A 112 1.60 9.63 1.11
C LYS A 112 2.98 9.11 1.47
N GLU A 113 3.70 8.68 0.44
CA GLU A 113 5.13 8.40 0.51
C GLU A 113 5.89 9.60 1.11
N ASP A 114 7.01 9.32 1.78
CA ASP A 114 7.98 10.34 2.20
C ASP A 114 8.42 11.13 0.95
N PRO A 115 8.63 12.46 1.03
CA PRO A 115 9.19 13.22 -0.09
C PRO A 115 10.54 12.69 -0.62
N ASN A 116 11.29 11.93 0.19
CA ASN A 116 12.50 11.21 -0.21
C ASN A 116 12.22 9.78 -0.74
N GLY A 117 10.94 9.41 -0.87
CA GLY A 117 10.44 8.13 -1.35
C GLY A 117 10.59 6.97 -0.37
N LEU A 118 10.23 5.77 -0.83
CA LEU A 118 10.45 4.50 -0.12
C LEU A 118 11.94 4.11 0.00
N SER A 119 12.84 4.83 -0.67
CA SER A 119 14.28 4.52 -0.81
C SER A 119 15.03 4.40 0.53
N ARG A 120 14.62 5.17 1.54
CA ARG A 120 15.24 5.15 2.88
C ARG A 120 14.74 4.00 3.74
N TRP A 121 13.70 3.29 3.35
CA TRP A 121 13.18 2.16 4.11
C TRP A 121 13.94 0.89 3.73
N ARG A 122 14.52 0.23 4.72
CA ARG A 122 14.99 -1.16 4.57
C ARG A 122 13.84 -2.14 4.72
N LYS A 123 12.85 -1.78 5.54
CA LYS A 123 11.63 -2.54 5.76
C LYS A 123 10.49 -1.59 6.09
N LEU A 124 9.32 -1.80 5.51
CA LEU A 124 8.12 -1.05 5.84
C LEU A 124 6.93 -2.01 5.78
N VAL A 125 6.28 -2.18 6.92
CA VAL A 125 5.16 -3.10 7.10
C VAL A 125 3.96 -2.31 7.56
N PHE A 126 2.84 -2.55 6.89
CA PHE A 126 1.53 -2.06 7.27
C PHE A 126 0.70 -3.21 7.82
N GLU A 127 -0.15 -2.90 8.78
CA GLU A 127 -1.07 -3.85 9.39
C GLU A 127 -2.47 -3.24 9.39
N ALA A 128 -3.47 -4.01 8.98
CA ALA A 128 -4.87 -3.58 8.96
C ALA A 128 -5.77 -4.62 9.63
N HIS A 129 -6.61 -4.17 10.56
CA HIS A 129 -7.57 -4.98 11.29
C HIS A 129 -8.99 -4.48 11.05
N LYS A 130 -9.97 -5.39 11.14
CA LYS A 130 -11.38 -5.02 11.17
C LYS A 130 -11.63 -4.11 12.37
N ASN A 131 -12.44 -3.06 12.17
CA ASN A 131 -12.82 -2.11 13.21
C ASN A 131 -13.47 -2.79 14.42
#